data_AF-A0A961GKG6-F1
#
_entry.id   AF-A0A961GKG6-F1
#
_cell.length_a   1.000
_cell.length_b   1.000
_cell.length_c   1.000
_cell.angle_alpha   90.00
_cell.angle_beta   90.00
_cell.angle_gamma   90.00
#
_symmetry.space_group_name_H-M   'P 1'
#
loop_
_entity.id
_entity.type
_entity.pdbx_description
1 polymer ?
#
loop_
_entity_poly.entity_id
_entity_poly.type
_entity_poly.pdbx_seq_one_letter_code
_entity_poly.pdbx_strand_id
1 'polypeptide(L)'
;FPRVLGIEATGVVAACPGGELAVGQQVMAMMGGMGRVFDGGYAEYTCVPVAQVLPFVSDLDWATLGAVPEMLQTANGSLTVGLDLSAGDSLLIRGGTSSVGMATAVLA
;
A
#
# COMPACT_ATOMS: atom_id res chain seq x y z
N PHE A 1 1.67 9.78 23.16
CA PHE A 1 0.58 8.90 23.65
C PHE A 1 0.36 7.82 22.61
N PRO A 2 -0.06 6.59 22.99
CA PRO A 2 0.22 5.40 22.19
C PRO A 2 -0.33 5.54 20.78
N ARG A 3 0.52 5.23 19.81
CA ARG A 3 0.24 5.28 18.38
C ARG A 3 -0.25 3.90 17.96
N VAL A 4 -1.40 3.83 17.29
CA VAL A 4 -1.76 2.61 16.56
C VAL A 4 -0.77 2.48 15.40
N LEU A 5 -0.08 1.33 15.31
CA LEU A 5 0.90 1.07 14.26
C LEU A 5 0.22 0.58 12.97
N GLY A 6 1.02 0.24 11.96
CA GLY A 6 0.55 -0.19 10.65
C GLY A 6 0.60 0.96 9.65
N ILE A 7 1.47 0.84 8.67
CA ILE A 7 1.74 1.90 7.68
C ILE A 7 0.96 1.69 6.38
N GLU A 8 0.12 0.65 6.35
CA GLU A 8 -0.77 0.29 5.26
C GLU A 8 -2.02 -0.39 5.82
N ALA A 9 -3.08 -0.41 5.03
CA ALA A 9 -4.31 -1.14 5.32
C ALA A 9 -5.09 -1.39 4.03
N THR A 10 -5.84 -2.50 4.01
CA THR A 10 -6.91 -2.76 3.04
C THR A 10 -8.22 -3.00 3.77
N GLY A 11 -9.32 -2.53 3.21
CA GLY A 11 -10.63 -2.75 3.79
C GLY A 11 -11.72 -2.15 2.93
N VAL A 12 -12.82 -1.76 3.58
CA VAL A 12 -13.93 -1.05 2.94
C VAL A 12 -14.15 0.30 3.58
N VAL A 13 -14.61 1.26 2.79
CA VAL A 13 -14.94 2.61 3.28
C VAL A 13 -16.10 2.51 4.27
N ALA A 14 -15.85 2.84 5.53
CA ALA A 14 -16.88 2.94 6.55
C ALA A 14 -17.61 4.30 6.51
N ALA A 15 -16.86 5.38 6.25
CA ALA A 15 -17.38 6.73 6.10
C ALA A 15 -16.44 7.59 5.25
N CYS A 16 -16.99 8.46 4.40
CA CYS A 16 -16.24 9.44 3.63
C CYS A 16 -17.05 10.76 3.61
N PRO A 17 -16.83 11.66 4.58
CA PRO A 17 -17.64 12.88 4.71
C PRO A 17 -17.57 13.81 3.49
N GLY A 18 -16.47 13.79 2.73
CA GLY A 18 -16.32 14.56 1.49
C GLY A 18 -17.02 13.94 0.27
N GLY A 19 -17.48 12.69 0.38
CA GLY A 19 -18.24 12.00 -0.66
C GLY A 19 -17.41 11.52 -1.86
N GLU A 20 -16.08 11.60 -1.80
CA GLU A 20 -15.20 11.17 -2.89
C GLU A 20 -15.18 9.65 -3.08
N LEU A 21 -15.49 8.90 -2.02
CA LEU A 21 -15.54 7.43 -2.01
C LEU A 21 -16.87 6.95 -1.45
N ALA A 22 -17.39 5.86 -2.03
CA ALA A 22 -18.66 5.28 -1.60
C ALA A 22 -18.48 4.37 -0.38
N VAL A 23 -19.40 4.42 0.58
CA VAL A 23 -19.44 3.46 1.70
C VAL A 23 -19.54 2.03 1.16
N GLY A 24 -18.73 1.13 1.70
CA GLY A 24 -18.63 -0.26 1.26
C GLY A 24 -17.65 -0.50 0.10
N GLN A 25 -17.10 0.55 -0.52
CA GLN A 25 -16.10 0.41 -1.58
C GLN A 25 -14.81 -0.19 -1.04
N GLN A 26 -14.25 -1.18 -1.76
CA GLN A 26 -12.93 -1.74 -1.45
C GLN A 26 -11.84 -0.70 -1.71
N VAL A 27 -11.00 -0.47 -0.70
CA VAL A 27 -9.95 0.53 -0.73
C VAL A 27 -8.70 0.07 -0.02
N MET A 28 -7.56 0.58 -0.46
CA MET A 28 -6.28 0.44 0.22
C MET A 28 -5.70 1.82 0.54
N ALA A 29 -4.89 1.88 1.60
CA ALA A 29 -4.10 3.05 1.95
C ALA A 29 -2.73 2.61 2.42
N MET A 30 -1.71 3.44 2.19
CA MET A 30 -0.33 3.17 2.56
C MET A 30 0.45 4.48 2.69
N MET A 31 1.53 4.47 3.48
CA MET A 31 2.39 5.63 3.72
C MET A 31 1.64 6.87 4.24
N GLY A 32 1.97 8.06 3.76
CA GLY A 32 1.28 9.31 4.07
C GLY A 32 1.32 9.78 5.52
N GLY A 33 2.09 9.11 6.39
CA GLY A 33 2.14 9.37 7.82
C GLY A 33 1.38 8.35 8.68
N MET A 34 0.70 7.37 8.08
CA MET A 34 0.06 6.26 8.79
C MET A 34 1.04 5.57 9.74
N GLY A 35 0.58 5.26 10.95
CA GLY A 35 1.36 4.56 11.98
C GLY A 35 2.56 5.35 12.52
N ARG A 36 2.79 6.59 12.07
CA ARG A 36 3.92 7.44 12.45
C ARG A 36 3.44 8.81 12.91
N VAL A 37 2.87 9.59 11.99
CA VAL A 37 2.35 10.96 12.20
C VAL A 37 0.95 10.92 12.81
N PHE A 38 0.11 9.98 12.36
CA PHE A 38 -1.23 9.70 12.88
C PHE A 38 -1.44 8.18 12.97
N ASP A 39 -2.58 7.74 13.52
CA ASP A 39 -2.85 6.33 13.77
C ASP A 39 -2.88 5.49 12.49
N GLY A 40 -2.35 4.28 12.61
CA GLY A 40 -2.15 3.34 11.51
C GLY A 40 -3.28 2.35 11.32
N GLY A 41 -2.99 1.29 10.56
CA GLY A 41 -3.93 0.26 10.13
C GLY A 41 -4.10 -0.94 11.07
N TYR A 42 -3.32 -1.08 12.14
CA TYR A 42 -3.44 -2.20 13.09
C TYR A 42 -4.59 -2.00 14.08
N ALA A 43 -5.78 -1.78 13.55
CA ALA A 43 -7.04 -1.60 14.25
C ALA A 43 -8.21 -1.98 13.32
N GLU A 44 -9.41 -2.15 13.88
CA GLU A 44 -10.61 -2.44 13.09
C GLU A 44 -11.00 -1.27 12.17
N TYR A 45 -10.60 -0.04 12.52
CA TYR A 45 -10.82 1.17 11.75
C TYR A 45 -9.57 2.05 11.76
N THR A 46 -9.33 2.75 10.66
CA THR A 46 -8.30 3.78 10.53
C THR A 46 -8.83 4.99 9.78
N CYS A 47 -8.35 6.18 10.13
CA CYS A 47 -8.74 7.45 9.50
C CYS A 47 -7.56 7.98 8.70
N VAL A 48 -7.71 8.02 7.38
CA VAL A 48 -6.65 8.41 6.44
C VAL A 48 -7.15 9.56 5.55
N PRO A 49 -6.29 10.52 5.16
CA PRO A 49 -6.63 11.52 4.17
C PRO A 49 -7.05 10.87 2.85
N VAL A 50 -8.14 11.35 2.25
CA VAL A 50 -8.70 10.76 1.02
C VAL A 50 -7.69 10.66 -0.14
N ALA A 51 -6.78 11.63 -0.23
CA ALA A 51 -5.71 11.64 -1.24
C ALA A 51 -4.70 10.48 -1.10
N GLN A 52 -4.71 9.74 0.02
CA GLN A 52 -3.86 8.58 0.28
C GLN A 52 -4.60 7.26 0.05
N VAL A 53 -5.86 7.31 -0.37
CA VAL A 53 -6.74 6.14 -0.51
C VAL A 53 -6.90 5.80 -1.98
N LEU A 54 -6.67 4.53 -2.32
CA LEU A 54 -6.81 4.01 -3.68
C LEU A 54 -7.95 2.99 -3.72
N PRO A 55 -8.98 3.19 -4.57
CA PRO A 55 -10.02 2.19 -4.76
C PRO A 55 -9.50 1.01 -5.57
N PHE A 56 -10.00 -0.18 -5.27
CA PHE A 56 -9.72 -1.38 -6.06
C PHE A 56 -10.92 -2.30 -6.12
N VAL A 57 -10.83 -3.35 -6.94
CA VAL A 57 -11.78 -4.47 -6.97
C VAL A 57 -10.98 -5.77 -6.99
N SER A 58 -11.26 -6.67 -6.06
CA SER A 58 -10.60 -7.98 -6.01
C SER A 58 -11.42 -8.99 -5.21
N ASP A 59 -11.38 -10.24 -5.67
CA ASP A 59 -11.96 -11.41 -5.00
C ASP A 59 -10.93 -12.18 -4.15
N LEU A 60 -9.70 -11.67 -4.02
CA LEU A 60 -8.68 -12.26 -3.16
C LEU A 60 -9.06 -12.14 -1.68
N ASP A 61 -8.53 -13.03 -0.84
CA ASP A 61 -8.75 -12.96 0.59
C ASP A 61 -8.08 -11.71 1.20
N TRP A 62 -8.66 -11.21 2.30
CA TRP A 62 -8.18 -10.00 2.96
C TRP A 62 -6.77 -10.08 3.51
N ALA A 63 -6.28 -11.27 3.89
CA ALA A 63 -4.92 -11.42 4.39
C ALA A 63 -3.90 -11.27 3.25
N THR A 64 -4.22 -11.79 2.07
CA THR A 64 -3.45 -11.55 0.85
C THR A 64 -3.50 -10.07 0.47
N LEU A 65 -4.69 -9.47 0.40
CA LEU A 65 -4.85 -8.05 0.04
C LEU A 65 -4.08 -7.12 0.99
N GLY A 66 -4.10 -7.39 2.30
CA GLY A 66 -3.40 -6.59 3.30
C GLY A 66 -1.88 -6.58 3.16
N ALA A 67 -1.28 -7.55 2.44
CA ALA A 67 0.17 -7.65 2.23
C ALA A 67 0.65 -6.99 0.92
N VAL A 68 -0.25 -6.42 0.13
CA VAL A 68 0.02 -5.91 -1.22
C VAL A 68 0.51 -4.45 -1.26
N PRO A 69 -0.17 -3.48 -0.61
CA PRO A 69 -0.04 -2.06 -0.95
C PRO A 69 1.39 -1.53 -0.84
N GLU A 70 1.98 -1.59 0.35
CA GLU A 70 3.28 -1.00 0.65
C GLU A 70 4.40 -1.70 -0.14
N MET A 71 4.36 -3.03 -0.18
CA MET A 71 5.34 -3.85 -0.88
C MET A 71 5.37 -3.53 -2.38
N LEU A 72 4.21 -3.58 -3.05
CA LEU A 72 4.13 -3.32 -4.48
C LEU A 72 4.47 -1.87 -4.81
N GLN A 73 3.95 -0.91 -4.03
CA GLN A 73 4.24 0.51 -4.26
C GLN A 73 5.74 0.79 -4.12
N THR A 74 6.39 0.21 -3.10
CA THR A 74 7.83 0.38 -2.88
C THR A 74 8.65 -0.22 -4.02
N ALA A 75 8.31 -1.44 -4.46
CA ALA A 75 8.98 -2.11 -5.57
C ALA A 75 8.81 -1.33 -6.89
N ASN A 76 7.57 -1.01 -7.25
CA ASN A 76 7.25 -0.28 -8.47
C ASN A 76 7.87 1.12 -8.48
N GLY A 77 7.74 1.87 -7.38
CA GLY A 77 8.32 3.20 -7.24
C GLY A 77 9.84 3.19 -7.34
N SER A 78 10.49 2.16 -6.80
CA SER A 78 11.95 1.98 -6.92
C SER A 78 12.37 1.75 -8.38
N LEU A 79 11.64 0.93 -9.13
CA LEU A 79 11.93 0.64 -10.54
C LEU A 79 11.66 1.84 -11.45
N THR A 80 10.49 2.47 -11.30
CA THR A 80 9.98 3.47 -12.25
C THR A 80 10.38 4.91 -11.93
N VAL A 81 10.47 5.27 -10.65
CA VAL A 81 10.78 6.66 -10.23
C VAL A 81 12.19 6.76 -9.67
N GLY A 82 12.60 5.79 -8.85
CA GLY A 82 13.91 5.80 -8.19
C GLY A 82 15.05 5.52 -9.18
N LEU A 83 14.90 4.48 -10.00
CA LEU A 83 15.90 4.06 -10.98
C LEU A 83 15.61 4.54 -12.40
N ASP A 84 14.34 4.84 -12.72
CA ASP A 84 13.87 5.11 -14.10
C ASP A 84 14.35 4.02 -15.08
N LEU A 85 14.18 2.77 -14.66
CA LEU A 85 14.77 1.60 -15.31
C LEU A 85 14.22 1.43 -16.73
N SER A 86 15.11 1.19 -17.69
CA SER A 86 14.76 0.98 -19.09
C SER A 86 15.03 -0.45 -19.54
N ALA A 87 14.30 -0.88 -20.58
CA ALA A 87 14.51 -2.20 -21.17
C ALA A 87 15.95 -2.35 -21.67
N GLY A 88 16.63 -3.41 -21.23
CA GLY A 88 18.04 -3.69 -21.55
C GLY A 88 19.02 -3.32 -20.43
N ASP A 89 18.57 -2.58 -19.40
CA ASP A 89 19.39 -2.31 -18.23
C ASP A 89 19.62 -3.58 -17.39
N SER A 90 20.73 -3.60 -16.65
CA SER A 90 21.02 -4.67 -15.69
C SER A 90 20.62 -4.24 -14.28
N LEU A 91 19.79 -5.07 -13.61
CA LEU A 91 19.30 -4.82 -12.26
C LEU A 91 19.88 -5.83 -11.26
N LEU A 92 20.46 -5.34 -10.16
CA LEU A 92 20.84 -6.16 -9.01
C LEU A 92 19.81 -6.02 -7.89
N ILE A 93 19.05 -7.09 -7.64
CA ILE A 93 18.10 -7.15 -6.53
C ILE A 93 18.77 -7.76 -5.29
N ARG A 94 18.97 -6.94 -4.26
CA ARG A 94 19.46 -7.40 -2.95
C ARG A 94 18.29 -7.92 -2.11
N GLY A 95 18.50 -9.02 -1.41
CA GLY A 95 17.42 -9.65 -0.64
C GLY A 95 16.28 -10.16 -1.53
N GLY A 96 16.61 -10.76 -2.68
CA GLY A 96 15.65 -11.16 -3.71
C GLY A 96 14.55 -12.13 -3.25
N THR A 97 14.71 -12.81 -2.11
CA THR A 97 13.69 -13.68 -1.50
C THR A 97 12.77 -12.98 -0.51
N SER A 98 13.01 -11.70 -0.20
CA SER A 98 12.09 -10.88 0.58
C SER A 98 10.85 -10.52 -0.24
N SER A 99 9.78 -10.06 0.42
CA SER A 99 8.54 -9.65 -0.23
C SER A 99 8.79 -8.58 -1.31
N VAL A 100 9.50 -7.49 -0.96
CA VAL A 100 9.88 -6.44 -1.91
C VAL A 100 10.82 -6.98 -2.99
N GLY A 101 11.81 -7.79 -2.64
CA GLY A 101 12.75 -8.37 -3.62
C GLY A 101 12.05 -9.23 -4.67
N MET A 102 11.13 -10.10 -4.25
CA MET A 102 10.31 -10.92 -5.14
C MET A 102 9.37 -10.07 -5.99
N ALA A 103 8.70 -9.07 -5.39
CA ALA A 103 7.84 -8.14 -6.12
C ALA A 103 8.61 -7.36 -7.19
N THR A 104 9.79 -6.83 -6.84
CA THR A 104 10.70 -6.17 -7.80
C THR A 104 11.09 -7.11 -8.92
N ALA A 105 11.40 -8.38 -8.64
CA ALA A 105 11.79 -9.35 -9.66
C ALA A 105 10.63 -9.72 -10.62
N VAL A 106 9.38 -9.64 -10.17
CA VAL A 106 8.19 -9.87 -11.01
C VAL A 106 7.84 -8.64 -11.85
N LEU A 107 8.11 -7.43 -11.35
CA LEU A 107 7.76 -6.17 -12.00
C LEU A 107 8.82 -5.66 -13.00
N ALA A 108 10.10 -5.98 -12.78
CA ALA A 108 11.23 -5.56 -13.62
C ALA A 108 11.30 -6.34 -14.94
#